data_AF-A0A935ETB2-F1
#
_entry.id   AF-A0A935ETB2-F1
#
_cell.length_a   1.000
_cell.length_b   1.000
_cell.length_c   1.000
_cell.angle_alpha   90.00
_cell.angle_beta   90.00
_cell.angle_gamma   90.00
#
_symmetry.space_group_name_H-M   'P 1'
#
loop_
_entity.id
_entity.type
_entity.pdbx_description
1 polymer ?
#
loop_
_entity_poly.entity_id
_entity_poly.type
_entity_poly.pdbx_seq_one_letter_code
_entity_poly.pdbx_strand_id
1 'polypeptide(L)'
;MTVDLTGKFICNDHRIRIVTGLRIYWDQILVDTFSEGAPIKVTTLDPVSANLHWRGFPREYSPDGRMPLIYDYRIIEPAAPWKAHQGSYTRFGDVRELLLATDDMYVITRNGDEMQVDFNARRLPVLPSVWKRTYLVFADGFGKDMDINSARPETIGELPFHGMKSYPWSKSDHYPMTKRHLEYLEKYNTRIVGEPLQASWRGVK
;
A
#
# COMPACT_ATOMS: atom_id res chain seq x y z
N MET A 1 -15.73 4.60 -0.80
CA MET A 1 -16.80 4.33 0.18
C MET A 1 -18.07 4.06 -0.62
N THR A 2 -18.73 2.93 -0.36
CA THR A 2 -20.00 2.55 -1.01
C THR A 2 -21.07 2.41 0.05
N VAL A 3 -22.28 2.89 -0.23
CA VAL A 3 -23.43 2.79 0.68
C VAL A 3 -24.59 2.22 -0.12
N ASP A 4 -25.19 1.13 0.38
CA ASP A 4 -26.39 0.57 -0.23
C ASP A 4 -27.62 1.42 0.14
N LEU A 5 -28.21 2.04 -0.89
CA LEU A 5 -29.38 2.90 -0.78
C LEU A 5 -30.70 2.16 -1.08
N THR A 6 -30.64 0.85 -1.34
CA THR A 6 -31.81 0.03 -1.64
C THR A 6 -32.85 0.13 -0.52
N GLY A 7 -34.08 0.53 -0.88
CA GLY A 7 -35.18 0.69 0.07
C GLY A 7 -35.01 1.81 1.11
N LYS A 8 -34.01 2.69 0.97
CA LYS A 8 -33.79 3.79 1.93
C LYS A 8 -34.64 5.03 1.67
N PHE A 9 -35.21 5.15 0.47
CA PHE A 9 -36.12 6.24 0.13
C PHE A 9 -37.56 5.83 0.44
N ILE A 10 -38.15 6.48 1.46
CA ILE A 10 -39.51 6.18 1.98
C ILE A 10 -40.58 6.88 1.13
N CYS A 11 -40.19 7.90 0.37
CA CYS A 11 -41.04 8.64 -0.55
C CYS A 11 -40.25 9.01 -1.82
N ASN A 12 -40.89 9.70 -2.76
CA ASN A 12 -40.28 10.18 -4.01
C ASN A 12 -39.31 11.38 -3.81
N ASP A 13 -38.61 11.44 -2.67
CA ASP A 13 -37.55 12.41 -2.39
C ASP A 13 -36.22 11.67 -2.28
N HIS A 14 -35.34 11.90 -3.26
CA HIS A 14 -34.05 11.21 -3.40
C HIS A 14 -32.85 12.08 -2.96
N ARG A 15 -33.09 13.12 -2.17
CA ARG A 15 -31.99 13.96 -1.65
C ARG A 15 -31.23 13.21 -0.56
N ILE A 16 -29.92 13.16 -0.71
CA ILE A 16 -29.00 12.54 0.26
C ILE A 16 -28.17 13.64 0.93
N ARG A 17 -28.09 13.60 2.26
CA ARG A 17 -27.16 14.43 3.03
C ARG A 17 -26.00 13.58 3.52
N ILE A 18 -24.79 13.92 3.08
CA ILE A 18 -23.56 13.34 3.61
C ILE A 18 -23.09 14.20 4.78
N VAL A 19 -22.89 13.57 5.95
CA VAL A 19 -22.35 14.23 7.14
C VAL A 19 -21.07 13.51 7.53
N THR A 20 -19.98 14.26 7.69
CA THR A 20 -18.68 13.71 8.07
C THR A 20 -17.94 14.69 8.98
N GLY A 21 -17.22 14.16 9.96
CA GLY A 21 -16.26 14.93 10.76
C GLY A 21 -14.88 15.05 10.09
N LEU A 22 -14.69 14.39 8.94
CA LEU A 22 -13.43 14.37 8.21
C LEU A 22 -13.40 15.45 7.12
N ARG A 23 -12.22 16.00 6.86
CA ARG A 23 -11.98 16.88 5.71
C ARG A 23 -11.83 16.01 4.45
N ILE A 24 -12.95 15.73 3.79
CA ILE A 24 -12.99 14.90 2.58
C ILE A 24 -13.10 15.78 1.34
N TYR A 25 -12.23 15.52 0.36
CA TYR A 25 -12.29 16.09 -0.98
C TYR A 25 -12.84 15.03 -1.93
N TRP A 26 -13.95 15.34 -2.60
CA TRP A 26 -14.60 14.43 -3.53
C TRP A 26 -14.27 14.86 -4.95
N ASP A 27 -13.66 13.96 -5.72
CA ASP A 27 -13.53 14.14 -7.17
C ASP A 27 -14.88 13.88 -7.86
N GLN A 28 -15.54 12.77 -7.48
CA GLN A 28 -16.84 12.37 -8.02
C GLN A 28 -17.72 11.67 -6.97
N ILE A 29 -19.03 11.84 -7.12
CA ILE A 29 -20.06 11.05 -6.43
C ILE A 29 -20.94 10.43 -7.51
N LEU A 30 -20.99 9.11 -7.56
CA LEU A 30 -21.74 8.35 -8.55
C LEU A 30 -22.82 7.54 -7.84
N VAL A 31 -23.98 7.41 -8.49
CA VAL A 31 -25.09 6.58 -8.02
C VAL A 31 -25.25 5.44 -9.01
N ASP A 32 -25.24 4.21 -8.50
CA ASP A 32 -25.57 3.03 -9.27
C ASP A 32 -27.04 2.66 -9.04
N THR A 33 -27.81 2.59 -10.12
CA THR A 33 -29.22 2.16 -10.11
C THR A 33 -29.42 0.87 -10.92
N PHE A 34 -28.34 0.19 -11.33
CA PHE A 34 -28.44 -1.05 -12.07
C PHE A 34 -29.00 -2.16 -11.16
N SER A 35 -30.16 -2.69 -11.51
CA SER A 35 -30.88 -3.71 -10.72
C SER A 35 -30.38 -5.14 -10.97
N GLU A 36 -29.64 -5.35 -12.06
CA GLU A 36 -29.06 -6.64 -12.43
C GLU A 36 -27.54 -6.52 -12.36
N GLY A 37 -26.85 -7.43 -11.66
CA GLY A 37 -25.40 -7.39 -11.59
C GLY A 37 -24.81 -7.44 -13.00
N ALA A 38 -24.12 -6.39 -13.43
CA ALA A 38 -23.36 -6.44 -14.68
C ALA A 38 -22.39 -7.63 -14.60
N PRO A 39 -22.26 -8.46 -15.66
CA PRO A 39 -21.38 -9.61 -15.61
C PRO A 39 -19.93 -9.11 -15.45
N ILE A 40 -19.36 -9.27 -14.25
CA ILE A 40 -17.96 -8.95 -13.97
C ILE A 40 -17.15 -10.22 -14.11
N LYS A 41 -16.07 -10.16 -14.89
CA LYS A 41 -15.08 -11.23 -14.98
C LYS A 41 -13.76 -10.75 -14.39
N VAL A 42 -13.41 -11.26 -13.23
CA VAL A 42 -12.11 -10.99 -12.59
C VAL A 42 -11.09 -11.99 -13.13
N THR A 43 -9.90 -11.50 -13.49
CA THR A 43 -8.74 -12.33 -13.82
C THR A 43 -7.57 -11.84 -13.01
N THR A 44 -7.10 -12.67 -12.08
CA THR A 44 -5.93 -12.38 -11.25
C THR A 44 -4.66 -12.74 -12.02
N LEU A 45 -3.68 -11.84 -11.98
CA LEU A 45 -2.34 -12.10 -12.50
C LEU A 45 -1.35 -12.05 -11.33
N ASP A 46 -0.53 -13.09 -11.22
CA ASP A 46 0.66 -13.02 -10.37
C ASP A 46 1.71 -12.10 -11.02
N PRO A 47 2.49 -11.35 -10.23
CA PRO A 47 3.60 -10.57 -10.75
C PRO A 47 4.64 -11.49 -11.39
N VAL A 48 5.18 -11.08 -12.54
CA VAL A 48 6.29 -11.80 -13.21
C VAL A 48 7.66 -11.34 -12.72
N SER A 49 7.73 -10.15 -12.14
CA SER A 49 8.91 -9.58 -11.47
C SER A 49 8.46 -8.67 -10.34
N ALA A 50 9.27 -8.56 -9.30
CA ALA A 50 9.15 -7.51 -8.30
C ALA A 50 10.53 -7.13 -7.77
N ASN A 51 10.97 -5.92 -8.06
CA ASN A 51 12.31 -5.44 -7.71
C ASN A 51 12.21 -4.26 -6.73
N LEU A 52 12.65 -4.50 -5.49
CA LEU A 52 12.81 -3.45 -4.49
C LEU A 52 14.16 -2.77 -4.68
N HIS A 53 14.17 -1.46 -4.78
CA HIS A 53 15.39 -0.68 -4.92
C HIS A 53 15.24 0.70 -4.26
N TRP A 54 16.37 1.39 -4.08
CA TRP A 54 16.34 2.79 -3.70
C TRP A 54 15.99 3.65 -4.90
N ARG A 55 14.91 4.43 -4.80
CA ARG A 55 14.53 5.44 -5.80
C ARG A 55 14.92 6.84 -5.37
N GLY A 56 14.72 7.16 -4.10
CA GLY A 56 14.71 8.54 -3.60
C GLY A 56 13.29 9.11 -3.59
N PHE A 57 13.18 10.44 -3.69
CA PHE A 57 11.91 11.14 -3.44
C PHE A 57 11.46 11.88 -4.71
N PRO A 58 10.50 11.33 -5.48
CA PRO A 58 9.90 12.04 -6.59
C PRO A 58 9.37 13.42 -6.16
N ARG A 59 9.64 14.46 -6.95
CA ARG A 59 9.22 15.82 -6.63
C ARG A 59 7.70 15.93 -6.63
N GLU A 60 7.14 16.43 -5.55
CA GLU A 60 5.72 16.82 -5.49
C GLU A 60 5.50 18.11 -6.29
N TYR A 61 4.43 18.15 -7.08
CA TYR A 61 4.03 19.34 -7.82
C TYR A 61 2.52 19.34 -8.10
N SER A 62 2.01 20.51 -8.48
CA SER A 62 0.64 20.65 -8.98
C SER A 62 0.68 21.32 -10.36
N PRO A 63 0.13 20.68 -11.42
CA PRO A 63 0.06 21.30 -12.75
C PRO A 63 -0.73 22.61 -12.77
N ASP A 64 -1.74 22.75 -11.90
CA ASP A 64 -2.66 23.90 -11.86
C ASP A 64 -2.52 24.75 -10.58
N GLY A 65 -1.53 24.45 -9.74
CA GLY A 65 -1.29 25.11 -8.46
C GLY A 65 -2.28 24.75 -7.35
N ARG A 66 -3.19 23.79 -7.57
CA ARG A 66 -4.19 23.33 -6.59
C ARG A 66 -3.82 21.97 -5.99
N MET A 67 -4.45 21.64 -4.88
CA MET A 67 -4.36 20.32 -4.25
C MET A 67 -5.31 19.32 -4.91
N PRO A 68 -5.03 18.00 -4.87
CA PRO A 68 -3.82 17.38 -4.30
C PRO A 68 -2.59 17.54 -5.19
N LEU A 69 -1.40 17.50 -4.58
CA LEU A 69 -0.15 17.39 -5.34
C LEU A 69 -0.04 16.00 -6.00
N ILE A 70 0.68 15.93 -7.10
CA ILE A 70 1.11 14.71 -7.78
C ILE A 70 2.63 14.63 -7.80
N TYR A 71 3.19 13.51 -8.26
CA TYR A 71 4.63 13.26 -8.26
C TYR A 71 5.24 13.30 -9.67
N ASP A 72 6.28 14.10 -9.88
CA ASP A 72 7.11 14.07 -11.09
C ASP A 72 8.29 13.11 -10.91
N TYR A 73 8.15 11.88 -11.41
CA TYR A 73 9.15 10.84 -11.31
C TYR A 73 10.45 11.12 -12.09
N ARG A 74 10.48 12.18 -12.92
CA ARG A 74 11.70 12.59 -13.65
C ARG A 74 12.65 13.39 -12.77
N ILE A 75 12.14 13.96 -11.67
CA ILE A 75 12.93 14.79 -10.75
C ILE A 75 12.94 14.10 -9.40
N ILE A 76 14.11 13.59 -9.02
CA ILE A 76 14.31 12.92 -7.73
C ILE A 76 15.02 13.89 -6.79
N GLU A 77 14.34 14.25 -5.71
CA GLU A 77 14.93 15.03 -4.63
C GLU A 77 15.93 14.18 -3.84
N PRO A 78 17.07 14.75 -3.43
CA PRO A 78 18.16 14.00 -2.80
C PRO A 78 17.86 13.58 -1.35
N ALA A 79 16.91 14.25 -0.70
CA ALA A 79 16.51 13.99 0.67
C ALA A 79 15.06 14.41 0.89
N ALA A 80 14.43 13.80 1.89
CA ALA A 80 13.15 14.24 2.39
C ALA A 80 13.25 14.52 3.89
N PRO A 81 12.44 15.44 4.44
CA PRO A 81 12.52 15.87 5.83
C PRO A 81 11.94 14.86 6.82
N TRP A 82 11.89 13.57 6.47
CA TRP A 82 11.31 12.50 7.29
C TRP A 82 12.40 11.63 7.91
N LYS A 83 12.21 11.28 9.18
CA LYS A 83 13.00 10.25 9.85
C LYS A 83 12.67 8.87 9.26
N ALA A 84 13.49 7.89 9.59
CA ALA A 84 13.20 6.49 9.35
C ALA A 84 13.10 5.76 10.68
N HIS A 85 12.20 4.78 10.79
CA HIS A 85 12.18 3.89 11.95
C HIS A 85 13.48 3.07 12.03
N GLN A 86 13.92 2.77 13.24
CA GLN A 86 15.01 1.83 13.47
C GLN A 86 14.55 0.38 13.23
N GLY A 87 15.46 -0.46 12.74
CA GLY A 87 15.26 -1.90 12.63
C GLY A 87 15.63 -2.48 11.27
N SER A 88 15.10 -3.68 11.00
CA SER A 88 15.45 -4.49 9.83
C SER A 88 14.44 -4.30 8.70
N TYR A 89 14.91 -3.76 7.59
CA TYR A 89 14.14 -3.60 6.37
C TYR A 89 14.49 -4.69 5.36
N THR A 90 13.60 -4.88 4.39
CA THR A 90 13.85 -5.80 3.28
C THR A 90 15.05 -5.32 2.45
N ARG A 91 15.91 -6.26 2.07
CA ARG A 91 17.05 -6.05 1.18
C ARG A 91 16.56 -5.64 -0.21
N PHE A 92 17.40 -4.92 -0.95
CA PHE A 92 17.13 -4.64 -2.35
C PHE A 92 17.21 -5.90 -3.22
N GLY A 93 16.69 -5.79 -4.44
CA GLY A 93 16.63 -6.85 -5.43
C GLY A 93 15.27 -7.53 -5.51
N ASP A 94 15.28 -8.79 -5.93
CA ASP A 94 14.06 -9.57 -6.15
C ASP A 94 13.34 -9.89 -4.84
N VAL A 95 12.07 -9.51 -4.79
CA VAL A 95 11.11 -9.73 -3.70
C VAL A 95 9.81 -10.39 -4.16
N ARG A 96 9.75 -10.89 -5.41
CA ARG A 96 8.53 -11.44 -6.03
C ARG A 96 7.86 -12.51 -5.19
N GLU A 97 8.65 -13.39 -4.57
CA GLU A 97 8.15 -14.48 -3.72
C GLU A 97 7.29 -13.96 -2.56
N LEU A 98 7.55 -12.75 -2.05
CA LEU A 98 6.80 -12.14 -0.94
C LEU A 98 5.47 -11.53 -1.38
N LEU A 99 5.20 -11.44 -2.68
CA LEU A 99 3.95 -10.89 -3.22
C LEU A 99 2.94 -11.96 -3.66
N LEU A 100 3.26 -13.24 -3.48
CA LEU A 100 2.44 -14.35 -3.97
C LEU A 100 1.35 -14.79 -2.98
N ALA A 101 1.43 -14.35 -1.73
CA ALA A 101 0.46 -14.71 -0.70
C ALA A 101 0.36 -13.63 0.38
N THR A 102 -0.80 -13.53 1.00
CA THR A 102 -1.01 -12.80 2.25
C THR A 102 -0.73 -13.75 3.41
N ASP A 103 0.53 -13.87 3.81
CA ASP A 103 0.99 -14.85 4.81
C ASP A 103 1.88 -14.23 5.89
N ASP A 104 1.62 -12.96 6.22
CA ASP A 104 2.32 -12.14 7.22
C ASP A 104 3.83 -11.94 6.96
N MET A 105 4.37 -12.38 5.82
CA MET A 105 5.73 -12.04 5.37
C MET A 105 5.68 -10.84 4.42
N TYR A 106 6.46 -9.81 4.69
CA TYR A 106 6.29 -8.49 4.06
C TYR A 106 7.51 -8.04 3.25
N VAL A 107 7.25 -7.22 2.24
CA VAL A 107 8.25 -6.28 1.75
C VAL A 107 8.23 -5.06 2.68
N ILE A 108 9.23 -4.96 3.56
CA ILE A 108 9.36 -3.86 4.51
C ILE A 108 10.13 -2.72 3.86
N THR A 109 9.40 -1.67 3.48
CA THR A 109 9.95 -0.49 2.82
C THR A 109 10.29 0.63 3.81
N ARG A 110 11.37 1.34 3.50
CA ARG A 110 11.77 2.61 4.11
C ARG A 110 11.33 3.77 3.20
N ASN A 111 11.18 4.97 3.76
CA ASN A 111 11.04 6.18 2.97
C ASN A 111 12.16 6.31 1.91
N GLY A 112 11.76 6.50 0.65
CA GLY A 112 12.67 6.58 -0.50
C GLY A 112 12.90 5.25 -1.24
N ASP A 113 12.42 4.13 -0.70
CA ASP A 113 12.38 2.87 -1.45
C ASP A 113 11.25 2.87 -2.48
N GLU A 114 11.47 2.15 -3.57
CA GLU A 114 10.46 1.86 -4.60
C GLU A 114 10.48 0.37 -4.90
N MET A 115 9.29 -0.20 -5.12
CA MET A 115 9.14 -1.55 -5.63
C MET A 115 8.51 -1.50 -7.02
N GLN A 116 9.29 -1.83 -8.04
CA GLN A 116 8.76 -2.00 -9.39
C GLN A 116 8.19 -3.41 -9.53
N VAL A 117 6.92 -3.51 -9.94
CA VAL A 117 6.20 -4.78 -10.10
C VAL A 117 5.66 -4.86 -11.53
N ASP A 118 6.06 -5.88 -12.28
CA ASP A 118 5.57 -6.08 -13.65
C ASP A 118 4.60 -7.26 -13.73
N PHE A 119 3.59 -7.12 -14.61
CA PHE A 119 2.59 -8.15 -14.90
C PHE A 119 2.58 -8.48 -16.39
N ASN A 120 2.50 -9.76 -16.74
CA ASN A 120 2.43 -10.16 -18.14
C ASN A 120 0.98 -10.06 -18.68
N ALA A 121 0.67 -8.93 -19.30
CA ALA A 121 -0.63 -8.67 -19.92
C ALA A 121 -1.02 -9.68 -21.01
N ARG A 122 -0.06 -10.40 -21.62
CA ARG A 122 -0.36 -11.44 -22.62
C ARG A 122 -1.05 -12.68 -22.03
N ARG A 123 -1.01 -12.85 -20.70
CA ARG A 123 -1.74 -13.92 -19.99
C ARG A 123 -3.24 -13.62 -19.81
N LEU A 124 -3.68 -12.40 -20.11
CA LEU A 124 -5.08 -12.02 -19.99
C LEU A 124 -5.91 -12.67 -21.11
N PRO A 125 -7.15 -13.11 -20.81
CA PRO A 125 -8.02 -13.66 -21.83
C PRO A 125 -8.40 -12.60 -22.88
N VAL A 126 -8.75 -13.04 -24.08
CA VAL A 126 -9.33 -12.16 -25.10
C VAL A 126 -10.59 -11.50 -24.54
N LEU A 127 -10.73 -10.20 -24.76
CA LEU A 127 -11.87 -9.43 -24.27
C LEU A 127 -13.07 -9.69 -25.19
N PRO A 128 -14.24 -10.09 -24.66
CA PRO A 128 -15.44 -10.22 -25.48
C PRO A 128 -15.81 -8.90 -26.16
N SER A 129 -16.51 -8.98 -27.29
CA SER A 129 -17.09 -7.80 -27.93
C SER A 129 -17.95 -7.02 -26.93
N VAL A 130 -17.94 -5.69 -26.99
CA VAL A 130 -18.63 -4.72 -26.11
C VAL A 130 -18.10 -4.61 -24.67
N TRP A 131 -17.16 -5.44 -24.24
CA TRP A 131 -16.57 -5.33 -22.90
C TRP A 131 -15.45 -4.29 -22.87
N LYS A 132 -15.26 -3.66 -21.69
CA LYS A 132 -14.10 -2.82 -21.38
C LYS A 132 -13.26 -3.51 -20.30
N ARG A 133 -11.93 -3.37 -20.40
CA ARG A 133 -11.00 -3.85 -19.38
C ARG A 133 -10.59 -2.70 -18.47
N THR A 134 -10.63 -2.95 -17.17
CA THR A 134 -10.03 -2.09 -16.16
C THR A 134 -9.00 -2.89 -15.37
N TYR A 135 -8.13 -2.18 -14.64
CA TYR A 135 -7.09 -2.78 -13.82
C TYR A 135 -7.23 -2.29 -12.38
N LEU A 136 -7.05 -3.21 -11.45
CA LEU A 136 -7.02 -2.93 -10.02
C LEU A 136 -5.73 -3.53 -9.48
N VAL A 137 -4.96 -2.73 -8.75
CA VAL A 137 -3.85 -3.24 -7.95
C VAL A 137 -4.40 -3.50 -6.55
N PHE A 138 -4.39 -4.76 -6.14
CA PHE A 138 -4.69 -5.15 -4.78
C PHE A 138 -3.39 -5.16 -3.99
N ALA A 139 -3.32 -4.35 -2.94
CA ALA A 139 -2.20 -4.31 -2.01
C ALA A 139 -2.74 -4.60 -0.61
N ASP A 140 -2.09 -5.53 0.07
CA ASP A 140 -2.38 -5.94 1.43
C ASP A 140 -1.13 -5.69 2.28
N GLY A 141 -1.30 -5.00 3.40
CA GLY A 141 -0.17 -4.61 4.23
C GLY A 141 -0.53 -3.59 5.30
N PHE A 142 0.49 -3.19 6.06
CA PHE A 142 0.36 -2.30 7.21
C PHE A 142 1.18 -1.04 7.00
N GLY A 143 0.59 0.11 7.34
CA GLY A 143 1.30 1.39 7.42
C GLY A 143 1.72 1.67 8.85
N LYS A 144 2.95 2.19 9.03
CA LYS A 144 3.44 2.64 10.34
C LYS A 144 3.87 4.10 10.26
N ASP A 145 3.36 4.90 11.20
CA ASP A 145 3.68 6.32 11.34
C ASP A 145 4.70 6.54 12.48
N MET A 146 5.29 7.73 12.51
CA MET A 146 6.15 8.23 13.59
C MET A 146 5.46 9.34 14.41
N ASP A 147 4.13 9.45 14.35
CA ASP A 147 3.38 10.37 15.22
C ASP A 147 3.64 10.05 16.70
N ILE A 148 3.68 11.08 17.55
CA ILE A 148 3.97 10.93 18.98
C ILE A 148 2.92 10.08 19.72
N ASN A 149 1.72 9.96 19.18
CA ASN A 149 0.65 9.11 19.71
C ASN A 149 0.64 7.71 19.08
N SER A 150 1.48 7.46 18.07
CA SER A 150 1.66 6.12 17.50
C SER A 150 2.44 5.25 18.47
N ALA A 151 2.07 3.99 18.56
CA ALA A 151 2.80 3.06 19.41
C ALA A 151 4.12 2.64 18.75
N ARG A 152 5.21 2.71 19.53
CA ARG A 152 6.59 2.42 19.08
C ARG A 152 6.97 3.23 17.81
N PRO A 153 6.88 4.58 17.85
CA PRO A 153 7.09 5.41 16.67
C PRO A 153 8.55 5.42 16.21
N GLU A 154 9.50 5.00 17.04
CA GLU A 154 10.93 5.01 16.73
C GLU A 154 11.41 3.73 16.03
N THR A 155 10.63 2.65 16.02
CA THR A 155 11.07 1.33 15.54
C THR A 155 10.09 0.70 14.55
N ILE A 156 10.59 0.00 13.53
CA ILE A 156 9.74 -0.70 12.56
C ILE A 156 9.01 -1.86 13.24
N GLY A 157 9.71 -2.53 14.15
CA GLY A 157 9.17 -3.58 15.00
C GLY A 157 8.32 -3.02 16.15
N GLU A 158 7.52 -3.85 16.80
CA GLU A 158 7.18 -5.23 16.42
C GLU A 158 6.32 -5.28 15.15
N LEU A 159 6.49 -6.32 14.33
CA LEU A 159 5.75 -6.41 13.06
C LEU A 159 4.26 -6.74 13.32
N PRO A 160 3.33 -6.06 12.64
CA PRO A 160 1.92 -6.42 12.67
C PRO A 160 1.67 -7.74 11.92
N PHE A 161 0.54 -8.39 12.19
CA PHE A 161 0.10 -9.59 11.50
C PHE A 161 -1.43 -9.68 11.50
N HIS A 162 -2.02 -10.35 10.52
CA HIS A 162 -3.47 -10.37 10.31
C HIS A 162 -4.25 -10.98 11.47
N GLY A 163 -3.66 -11.96 12.16
CA GLY A 163 -4.27 -12.63 13.30
C GLY A 163 -4.25 -11.85 14.62
N MET A 164 -3.63 -10.66 14.67
CA MET A 164 -3.50 -9.90 15.92
C MET A 164 -4.81 -9.25 16.33
N LYS A 165 -5.11 -9.22 17.64
CA LYS A 165 -6.33 -8.57 18.17
C LYS A 165 -6.22 -7.05 18.23
N SER A 166 -5.01 -6.55 18.48
CA SER A 166 -4.71 -5.13 18.57
C SER A 166 -3.25 -4.89 18.18
N TYR A 167 -2.92 -3.65 17.81
CA TYR A 167 -1.55 -3.18 17.71
C TYR A 167 -1.33 -2.02 18.70
N PRO A 168 -0.25 -2.03 19.51
CA PRO A 168 0.69 -3.14 19.75
C PRO A 168 -0.02 -4.40 20.22
N TRP A 169 0.58 -5.55 19.95
CA TRP A 169 -0.03 -6.83 20.31
C TRP A 169 0.29 -7.23 21.75
N SER A 170 -0.63 -7.97 22.38
CA SER A 170 -0.51 -8.34 23.79
C SER A 170 0.59 -9.39 24.01
N LYS A 171 1.00 -9.65 25.26
CA LYS A 171 1.98 -10.72 25.54
C LYS A 171 1.50 -12.13 25.14
N SER A 172 0.21 -12.32 24.90
CA SER A 172 -0.36 -13.60 24.45
C SER A 172 -0.51 -13.69 22.93
N ASP A 173 -0.34 -12.57 22.22
CA ASP A 173 -0.34 -12.50 20.77
C ASP A 173 1.11 -12.37 20.30
N HIS A 174 1.51 -13.12 19.27
CA HIS A 174 2.87 -13.02 18.75
C HIS A 174 2.86 -13.13 17.23
N TYR A 175 3.73 -12.34 16.60
CA TYR A 175 4.03 -12.51 15.19
C TYR A 175 4.45 -13.97 14.91
N PRO A 176 4.00 -14.60 13.80
CA PRO A 176 4.33 -15.99 13.56
C PRO A 176 5.83 -16.23 13.43
N MET A 177 6.37 -17.14 14.24
CA MET A 177 7.80 -17.51 14.26
C MET A 177 8.01 -18.95 13.76
N THR A 178 7.28 -19.34 12.72
CA THR A 178 7.48 -20.64 12.07
C THR A 178 8.83 -20.69 11.36
N LYS A 179 9.33 -21.89 11.03
CA LYS A 179 10.58 -22.05 10.26
C LYS A 179 10.60 -21.20 8.98
N ARG A 180 9.49 -21.18 8.23
CA ARG A 180 9.35 -20.37 7.00
C ARG A 180 9.47 -18.87 7.27
N HIS A 181 8.93 -18.38 8.39
CA HIS A 181 9.04 -16.97 8.76
C HIS A 181 10.46 -16.60 9.18
N LEU A 182 11.14 -17.46 9.94
CA LEU A 182 12.54 -17.27 10.30
C LEU A 182 13.44 -17.20 9.06
N GLU A 183 13.25 -18.13 8.12
CA GLU A 183 13.98 -18.14 6.84
C GLU A 183 13.71 -16.86 6.02
N TYR A 184 12.46 -16.36 6.02
CA TYR A 184 12.13 -15.08 5.39
C TYR A 184 12.86 -13.91 6.06
N LEU A 185 12.82 -13.81 7.39
CA LEU A 185 13.48 -12.74 8.13
C LEU A 185 14.99 -12.74 7.85
N GLU A 186 15.63 -13.91 7.85
CA GLU A 186 17.06 -14.04 7.55
C GLU A 186 17.39 -13.73 6.08
N LYS A 187 16.57 -14.21 5.12
CA LYS A 187 16.81 -14.04 3.68
C LYS A 187 16.53 -12.62 3.20
N TYR A 188 15.51 -11.97 3.75
CA TYR A 188 15.00 -10.70 3.24
C TYR A 188 15.30 -9.51 4.16
N ASN A 189 15.17 -9.62 5.47
CA ASN A 189 15.19 -8.46 6.36
C ASN A 189 16.59 -8.15 6.89
N THR A 190 17.51 -7.84 5.96
CA THR A 190 18.94 -7.68 6.25
C THR A 190 19.43 -6.23 6.19
N ARG A 191 18.59 -5.28 5.75
CA ARG A 191 18.98 -3.86 5.69
C ARG A 191 18.70 -3.18 7.03
N ILE A 192 19.73 -3.10 7.87
CA ILE A 192 19.63 -2.54 9.23
C ILE A 192 19.72 -1.01 9.22
N VAL A 193 18.75 -0.35 9.85
CA VAL A 193 18.77 1.08 10.17
C VAL A 193 18.94 1.25 11.67
N GLY A 194 20.12 1.72 12.09
CA GLY A 194 20.49 1.85 13.51
C GLY A 194 20.11 3.19 14.14
N GLU A 195 19.93 4.25 13.36
CA GLU A 195 19.58 5.58 13.87
C GLU A 195 18.42 6.19 13.06
N PRO A 196 17.48 6.88 13.71
CA PRO A 196 16.34 7.51 13.05
C PRO A 196 16.73 8.84 12.41
N LEU A 197 17.78 8.82 11.58
CA LEU A 197 18.25 9.97 10.83
C LEU A 197 17.39 10.18 9.58
N GLN A 198 17.39 11.42 9.09
CA GLN A 198 16.78 11.77 7.81
C GLN A 198 17.27 10.82 6.71
N ALA A 199 16.31 10.28 5.96
CA ALA A 199 16.65 9.48 4.80
C ALA A 199 17.25 10.40 3.73
N SER A 200 18.55 10.23 3.53
CA SER A 200 19.31 10.85 2.47
C SER A 200 20.09 9.74 1.78
N TRP A 201 20.09 9.73 0.45
CA TRP A 201 20.98 8.84 -0.26
C TRP A 201 22.41 9.34 -0.08
N ARG A 202 23.22 8.66 0.73
CA ARG A 202 24.64 9.00 0.90
C ARG A 202 25.56 8.33 -0.11
N GLY A 203 24.99 7.62 -1.10
CA GLY A 203 25.75 6.78 -2.01
C GLY A 203 26.34 5.57 -1.29
N VAL A 204 26.17 4.39 -1.87
CA VAL A 204 27.19 3.36 -1.74
C VAL A 204 28.22 3.70 -2.82
N LYS A 205 29.47 3.94 -2.42
CA LYS A 205 30.60 3.95 -3.36
C LYS A 205 30.75 2.59 -4.01
#